data_AF-A0A552VAZ1-F1
#
_entry.id   AF-A0A552VAZ1-F1
#
_cell.length_a   1.000
_cell.length_b   1.000
_cell.length_c   1.000
_cell.angle_alpha   90.00
_cell.angle_beta   90.00
_cell.angle_gamma   90.00
#
_symmetry.space_group_name_H-M   'P 1'
#
loop_
_entity.id
_entity.type
_entity.pdbx_description
1 polymer ?
#
loop_
_entity_poly.entity_id
_entity_poly.type
_entity_poly.pdbx_seq_one_letter_code
_entity_poly.pdbx_strand_id
1 'polypeptide(L)'
;MGLKRLREWDDDDDEYSEFLNPRKRLKVSDTRPRVSAREPKLKPRPRLKRSNSIDRSGGQLSISDRHTANTGLKKESMKDYSVITIFSREAFENFGRTWKSKMGVDTLNLATSSSRKGVSDADAKKMLSLQSKTTLGADFQAHVQALLENKTMPHVIAVIEGKEEKPSLQLKTEVGTETLDVQYTRKLYIQGTNAKGSSDNKQSMSIYVRNDMLGVYTVTQETVTHLSTRKKINTAALNYETTDGSRYKTLMVHIPNEFIGTKTKESGTHASFQSYADEQRKGTTPVIVTSYVGDTNYSSAMSEYSLPSMGGHLPSGETLNPQSSGAKKETHFMQSVPLSDGHSKHSVLQPSTTNYVFVNPDDTNREATDHPSVIQYVAHDSELKGKVEGSPLALLDGV
;
A
#
# COMPACT_ATOMS: atom_id res chain seq x y z
N MET A 1 -25.23 44.03 24.50
CA MET A 1 -25.38 43.82 25.96
C MET A 1 -25.69 42.35 26.21
N GLY A 2 -25.06 41.73 27.21
CA GLY A 2 -25.34 40.36 27.69
C GLY A 2 -24.32 39.31 27.23
N LEU A 3 -23.07 39.35 27.68
CA LEU A 3 -22.47 38.72 28.88
C LEU A 3 -22.23 37.19 28.81
N LYS A 4 -20.93 36.88 28.85
CA LYS A 4 -20.23 35.60 29.03
C LYS A 4 -20.75 34.76 30.21
N ARG A 5 -20.57 33.42 30.13
CA ARG A 5 -20.14 32.62 31.29
C ARG A 5 -19.04 31.64 30.89
N LEU A 6 -17.91 31.81 31.59
CA LEU A 6 -16.81 30.88 31.76
C LEU A 6 -17.28 29.74 32.67
N ARG A 7 -16.70 28.55 32.51
CA ARG A 7 -16.74 27.48 33.52
C ARG A 7 -15.32 27.17 33.95
N GLU A 8 -15.15 27.16 35.26
CA GLU A 8 -13.94 27.07 36.04
C GLU A 8 -13.32 25.67 36.02
N TRP A 9 -12.01 25.66 36.24
CA TRP A 9 -11.22 24.53 36.68
C TRP A 9 -11.35 24.43 38.21
N ASP A 10 -11.43 23.21 38.73
CA ASP A 10 -11.05 22.91 40.10
C ASP A 10 -10.00 21.80 40.06
N ASP A 11 -8.85 22.12 40.63
CA ASP A 11 -7.82 21.22 41.11
C ASP A 11 -8.34 20.48 42.36
N ASP A 12 -7.87 19.25 42.58
CA ASP A 12 -7.64 18.75 43.94
C ASP A 12 -6.62 17.62 43.89
N ASP A 13 -5.54 17.86 44.63
CA ASP A 13 -4.44 16.96 44.98
C ASP A 13 -4.93 15.83 45.90
N ASP A 14 -4.22 14.68 45.90
CA ASP A 14 -3.55 14.21 47.12
C ASP A 14 -2.78 12.89 46.92
N GLU A 15 -1.54 12.96 47.40
CA GLU A 15 -0.56 11.92 47.71
C GLU A 15 -1.12 10.67 48.40
N TYR A 16 -0.49 9.49 48.17
CA TYR A 16 -0.08 8.63 49.29
C TYR A 16 1.13 7.74 48.91
N SER A 17 1.93 7.53 49.95
CA SER A 17 3.34 7.16 50.07
C SER A 17 3.74 5.70 49.83
N GLU A 18 5.06 5.56 49.58
CA GLU A 18 6.00 4.45 49.82
C GLU A 18 5.61 3.34 50.83
N PHE A 19 6.12 2.11 50.62
CA PHE A 19 7.13 1.45 51.50
C PHE A 19 7.45 -0.02 51.05
N LEU A 20 8.76 -0.31 51.00
CA LEU A 20 9.50 -1.56 51.31
C LEU A 20 9.60 -2.80 50.36
N ASN A 21 10.84 -2.99 49.88
CA ASN A 21 11.58 -4.25 49.62
C ASN A 21 11.82 -5.05 50.96
N PRO A 22 12.20 -6.36 51.02
CA PRO A 22 13.31 -6.97 50.24
C PRO A 22 13.34 -8.51 49.97
N ARG A 23 14.19 -8.88 48.98
CA ARG A 23 15.09 -10.08 48.87
C ARG A 23 14.54 -11.52 49.03
N LYS A 24 14.86 -12.39 48.04
CA LYS A 24 15.40 -13.75 48.30
C LYS A 24 16.15 -14.41 47.11
N ARG A 25 17.45 -14.63 47.36
CA ARG A 25 18.35 -15.78 47.04
C ARG A 25 18.64 -16.20 45.59
N LEU A 26 19.89 -15.92 45.20
CA LEU A 26 20.72 -16.72 44.29
C LEU A 26 20.92 -18.16 44.82
N LYS A 27 20.92 -19.13 43.90
CA LYS A 27 21.68 -20.38 44.03
C LYS A 27 22.67 -20.49 42.88
N VAL A 28 23.94 -20.53 43.25
CA VAL A 28 25.08 -20.92 42.42
C VAL A 28 25.25 -22.43 42.58
N SER A 29 25.45 -23.15 41.48
CA SER A 29 26.09 -24.46 41.52
C SER A 29 27.01 -24.63 40.33
N ASP A 30 28.29 -24.70 40.65
CA ASP A 30 29.42 -25.06 39.81
C ASP A 30 29.27 -26.47 39.23
N THR A 31 29.59 -26.63 37.94
CA THR A 31 30.27 -27.82 37.40
C THR A 31 30.95 -27.47 36.07
N ARG A 32 32.28 -27.63 36.02
CA ARG A 32 33.10 -27.72 34.78
C ARG A 32 33.74 -29.13 34.73
N PRO A 33 34.47 -29.52 33.65
CA PRO A 33 33.91 -29.99 32.38
C PRO A 33 34.40 -31.41 32.04
N ARG A 34 33.60 -32.19 31.30
CA ARG A 34 34.09 -33.41 30.63
C ARG A 34 34.41 -33.08 29.18
N VAL A 35 35.69 -33.08 28.85
CA VAL A 35 36.19 -32.97 27.47
C VAL A 35 36.04 -34.33 26.80
N SER A 36 35.18 -34.42 25.79
CA SER A 36 35.25 -35.47 24.78
C SER A 36 35.35 -34.81 23.41
N ALA A 37 36.44 -35.10 22.71
CA ALA A 37 36.67 -34.66 21.35
C ALA A 37 35.62 -35.31 20.45
N ARG A 38 34.65 -34.50 20.01
CA ARG A 38 33.75 -34.82 18.90
C ARG A 38 34.13 -33.93 17.72
N GLU A 39 34.24 -34.56 16.57
CA GLU A 39 34.39 -33.94 15.25
C GLU A 39 33.47 -32.71 15.11
N PRO A 40 33.89 -31.65 14.37
CA PRO A 40 33.10 -30.46 14.18
C PRO A 40 31.87 -30.79 13.36
N LYS A 41 30.80 -31.22 14.03
CA LYS A 41 29.45 -31.14 13.49
C LYS A 41 29.21 -29.66 13.22
N LEU A 42 29.12 -29.31 11.94
CA LEU A 42 28.59 -28.02 11.48
C LEU A 42 27.39 -27.70 12.37
N LYS A 43 27.53 -26.66 13.20
CA LYS A 43 26.42 -26.20 14.03
C LYS A 43 25.26 -25.99 13.06
N PRO A 44 24.10 -26.65 13.26
CA PRO A 44 22.90 -26.19 12.59
C PRO A 44 22.82 -24.71 12.91
N ARG A 45 22.77 -23.87 11.87
CA ARG A 45 22.53 -22.43 12.04
C ARG A 45 21.42 -22.31 13.09
N PRO A 46 21.54 -21.44 14.10
CA PRO A 46 20.46 -21.23 15.03
C PRO A 46 19.22 -21.03 14.18
N ARG A 47 18.25 -21.94 14.28
CA ARG A 47 16.93 -21.68 13.72
C ARG A 47 16.48 -20.46 14.49
N LEU A 48 16.61 -19.29 13.87
CA LEU A 48 15.99 -18.07 14.35
C LEU A 48 14.56 -18.47 14.63
N LYS A 49 14.21 -18.52 15.92
CA LYS A 49 12.81 -18.58 16.32
C LYS A 49 12.19 -17.38 15.63
N ARG A 50 11.27 -17.65 14.71
CA ARG A 50 10.50 -16.61 14.01
C ARG A 50 9.70 -15.87 15.08
N SER A 51 10.24 -14.78 15.62
CA SER A 51 9.51 -13.83 16.43
C SER A 51 9.01 -12.71 15.53
N ASN A 52 8.23 -13.06 14.50
CA ASN A 52 7.42 -12.08 13.77
C ASN A 52 6.07 -11.87 14.46
N SER A 53 6.08 -11.90 15.78
CA SER A 53 5.05 -11.27 16.59
C SER A 53 5.80 -10.39 17.58
N ILE A 54 6.17 -9.18 17.11
CA ILE A 54 6.04 -8.06 18.04
C ILE A 54 4.56 -8.08 18.40
N ASP A 55 4.30 -8.55 19.61
CA ASP A 55 3.01 -8.59 20.29
C ASP A 55 2.61 -7.14 20.63
N ARG A 56 2.54 -6.29 19.61
CA ARG A 56 1.60 -5.19 19.57
C ARG A 56 0.35 -5.79 18.95
N SER A 57 -0.60 -6.10 19.80
CA SER A 57 -1.84 -6.85 19.61
C SER A 57 -2.83 -6.27 18.56
N GLY A 58 -2.35 -5.99 17.35
CA GLY A 58 -3.12 -5.51 16.21
C GLY A 58 -2.21 -4.74 15.26
N GLY A 59 -2.04 -5.20 14.02
CA GLY A 59 -1.30 -4.35 13.07
C GLY A 59 -1.32 -4.72 11.61
N GLN A 60 -1.07 -5.99 11.26
CA GLN A 60 -0.82 -6.33 9.86
C GLN A 60 -1.39 -7.70 9.54
N LEU A 61 -2.31 -7.75 8.57
CA LEU A 61 -2.62 -9.02 7.92
C LEU A 61 -1.37 -9.52 7.23
N SER A 62 -0.98 -10.78 7.47
CA SER A 62 0.09 -11.39 6.70
C SER A 62 -0.31 -11.38 5.22
N ILE A 63 0.67 -11.29 4.31
CA ILE A 63 0.38 -11.37 2.86
C ILE A 63 -0.38 -12.65 2.55
N SER A 64 -0.07 -13.72 3.29
CA SER A 64 -0.75 -15.00 3.15
C SER A 64 -2.25 -14.93 3.49
N ASP A 65 -2.69 -14.06 4.41
CA ASP A 65 -4.10 -13.95 4.81
C ASP A 65 -4.96 -13.14 3.84
N ARG A 66 -4.39 -12.66 2.73
CA ARG A 66 -5.10 -11.89 1.71
C ARG A 66 -5.86 -12.83 0.79
N HIS A 67 -7.07 -12.42 0.39
CA HIS A 67 -7.81 -13.16 -0.61
C HIS A 67 -7.27 -12.90 -2.01
N THR A 68 -7.27 -13.98 -2.79
CA THR A 68 -7.10 -13.95 -4.23
C THR A 68 -8.39 -13.41 -4.84
N ALA A 69 -8.29 -12.34 -5.60
CA ALA A 69 -9.46 -11.74 -6.22
C ALA A 69 -9.89 -12.44 -7.53
N ASN A 70 -8.96 -13.17 -8.14
CA ASN A 70 -9.23 -14.03 -9.27
C ASN A 70 -9.17 -15.50 -8.84
N THR A 71 -9.79 -16.39 -9.60
CA THR A 71 -9.64 -17.86 -9.47
C THR A 71 -8.25 -18.36 -9.88
N GLY A 72 -7.22 -17.52 -9.72
CA GLY A 72 -5.87 -17.74 -10.20
C GLY A 72 -5.04 -18.62 -9.27
N LEU A 73 -3.80 -18.21 -9.04
CA LEU A 73 -2.83 -18.95 -8.25
C LEU A 73 -3.34 -19.28 -6.84
N LYS A 74 -3.31 -20.57 -6.46
CA LYS A 74 -3.64 -21.03 -5.11
C LYS A 74 -2.62 -20.56 -4.09
N LYS A 75 -3.07 -20.28 -2.86
CA LYS A 75 -2.24 -19.76 -1.75
C LYS A 75 -1.01 -20.63 -1.48
N GLU A 76 -1.17 -21.95 -1.48
CA GLU A 76 -0.08 -22.92 -1.25
C GLU A 76 0.98 -22.95 -2.36
N SER A 77 0.66 -22.40 -3.53
CA SER A 77 1.56 -22.35 -4.69
C SER A 77 2.28 -21.01 -4.82
N MET A 78 1.98 -20.02 -3.98
CA MET A 78 2.63 -18.71 -4.00
C MET A 78 4.06 -18.82 -3.49
N LYS A 79 5.01 -18.33 -4.28
CA LYS A 79 6.44 -18.32 -3.93
C LYS A 79 6.99 -16.92 -3.70
N ASP A 80 6.48 -15.94 -4.43
CA ASP A 80 6.98 -14.57 -4.37
C ASP A 80 5.88 -13.55 -4.70
N TYR A 81 6.15 -12.28 -4.40
CA TYR A 81 5.21 -11.19 -4.55
C TYR A 81 5.87 -9.98 -5.19
N SER A 82 5.11 -9.25 -6.01
CA SER A 82 5.38 -7.87 -6.39
C SER A 82 4.51 -6.94 -5.53
N VAL A 83 5.14 -5.99 -4.84
CA VAL A 83 4.47 -5.09 -3.89
C VAL A 83 4.60 -3.64 -4.34
N ILE A 84 3.49 -3.01 -4.69
CA ILE A 84 3.44 -1.65 -5.26
C ILE A 84 2.59 -0.77 -4.34
N THR A 85 3.14 0.33 -3.84
CA THR A 85 2.35 1.37 -3.16
C THR A 85 2.10 2.53 -4.08
N ILE A 86 0.87 3.07 -4.08
CA ILE A 86 0.50 4.28 -4.81
C ILE A 86 -0.21 5.24 -3.88
N PHE A 87 0.22 6.51 -3.88
CA PHE A 87 -0.42 7.59 -3.13
C PHE A 87 -0.48 8.89 -3.92
N SER A 88 -1.46 9.73 -3.61
CA SER A 88 -1.58 11.09 -4.15
C SER A 88 -1.03 12.14 -3.20
N ARG A 89 -0.49 13.22 -3.79
CA ARG A 89 -0.13 14.47 -3.12
C ARG A 89 -0.87 15.66 -3.74
N GLU A 90 -2.20 15.67 -3.69
CA GLU A 90 -2.96 16.81 -4.20
C GLU A 90 -2.73 18.10 -3.38
N ALA A 91 -2.69 19.24 -4.05
CA ALA A 91 -2.37 20.54 -3.45
C ALA A 91 -3.56 21.26 -2.76
N PHE A 92 -4.35 20.60 -1.91
CA PHE A 92 -5.42 21.30 -1.16
C PHE A 92 -5.66 20.79 0.28
N GLU A 93 -5.33 21.65 1.25
CA GLU A 93 -5.52 21.47 2.71
C GLU A 93 -6.93 21.04 3.15
N ASN A 94 -7.95 21.62 2.53
CA ASN A 94 -9.34 21.45 2.97
C ASN A 94 -9.87 20.02 2.75
N PHE A 95 -9.31 19.30 1.78
CA PHE A 95 -9.73 17.94 1.49
C PHE A 95 -9.25 16.96 2.55
N GLY A 96 -7.97 17.00 2.91
CA GLY A 96 -7.42 16.17 3.99
C GLY A 96 -8.15 16.39 5.32
N ARG A 97 -8.47 17.64 5.67
CA ARG A 97 -9.26 17.97 6.90
C ARG A 97 -10.69 17.44 6.83
N THR A 98 -11.38 17.62 5.70
CA THR A 98 -12.74 17.08 5.48
C THR A 98 -12.74 15.57 5.58
N TRP A 99 -11.76 14.92 4.94
CA TRP A 99 -11.61 13.48 4.97
C TRP A 99 -11.32 12.95 6.39
N LYS A 100 -10.42 13.59 7.14
CA LYS A 100 -10.17 13.29 8.56
C LYS A 100 -11.46 13.28 9.39
N SER A 101 -12.35 14.25 9.14
CA SER A 101 -13.63 14.37 9.86
C SER A 101 -14.66 13.30 9.49
N LYS A 102 -14.57 12.75 8.26
CA LYS A 102 -15.43 11.67 7.78
C LYS A 102 -14.96 10.27 8.20
N MET A 103 -13.71 10.11 8.62
CA MET A 103 -13.16 8.84 9.09
C MET A 103 -13.53 8.47 10.54
N GLY A 104 -14.77 8.75 10.92
CA GLY A 104 -15.41 8.13 12.08
C GLY A 104 -15.70 6.66 11.81
N VAL A 105 -15.92 5.88 12.88
CA VAL A 105 -16.45 4.51 12.77
C VAL A 105 -17.93 4.62 12.35
N ASP A 106 -18.18 4.93 11.08
CA ASP A 106 -19.53 4.96 10.53
C ASP A 106 -19.76 3.68 9.72
N THR A 107 -19.93 2.57 10.45
CA THR A 107 -20.29 1.26 9.88
C THR A 107 -21.65 1.28 9.16
N LEU A 108 -22.44 2.33 9.38
CA LEU A 108 -23.76 2.55 8.80
C LEU A 108 -23.75 3.37 7.50
N ASN A 109 -22.65 4.01 7.11
CA ASN A 109 -22.56 4.76 5.84
C ASN A 109 -21.33 4.43 4.99
N LEU A 110 -20.27 3.81 5.57
CA LEU A 110 -19.00 3.58 4.87
C LEU A 110 -18.90 2.23 4.15
N ALA A 111 -19.71 1.23 4.51
CA ALA A 111 -19.81 -0.02 3.76
C ALA A 111 -20.94 0.08 2.73
N THR A 112 -20.77 -0.49 1.53
CA THR A 112 -21.91 -0.67 0.61
C THR A 112 -22.91 -1.64 1.24
N SER A 113 -24.20 -1.53 0.95
CA SER A 113 -25.22 -2.47 1.47
C SER A 113 -24.92 -3.96 1.17
N SER A 114 -24.10 -4.23 0.15
CA SER A 114 -23.56 -5.54 -0.22
C SER A 114 -22.32 -5.98 0.56
N SER A 115 -21.51 -5.05 1.07
CA SER A 115 -20.33 -5.30 1.92
C SER A 115 -20.60 -5.10 3.42
N ARG A 116 -21.90 -4.97 3.78
CA ARG A 116 -22.40 -4.93 5.17
C ARG A 116 -23.02 -6.24 5.63
N LYS A 117 -23.29 -7.18 4.72
CA LYS A 117 -24.11 -8.37 5.03
C LYS A 117 -23.37 -9.40 5.89
N GLY A 118 -22.19 -9.08 6.42
CA GLY A 118 -21.24 -9.99 7.08
C GLY A 118 -20.01 -9.33 7.75
N VAL A 119 -19.83 -8.01 7.72
CA VAL A 119 -18.86 -7.27 8.57
C VAL A 119 -19.53 -6.98 9.90
N SER A 120 -18.99 -7.51 11.00
CA SER A 120 -19.40 -7.07 12.33
C SER A 120 -18.83 -5.68 12.64
N ASP A 121 -19.50 -4.90 13.50
CA ASP A 121 -18.96 -3.62 13.99
C ASP A 121 -17.60 -3.78 14.68
N ALA A 122 -17.37 -4.92 15.33
CA ALA A 122 -16.11 -5.24 16.00
C ALA A 122 -14.97 -5.40 14.99
N ASP A 123 -15.25 -6.08 13.89
CA ASP A 123 -14.31 -6.25 12.79
C ASP A 123 -13.97 -4.92 12.11
N ALA A 124 -14.97 -4.07 11.87
CA ALA A 124 -14.75 -2.73 11.32
C ALA A 124 -13.88 -1.86 12.22
N LYS A 125 -14.13 -1.88 13.53
CA LYS A 125 -13.29 -1.20 14.53
C LYS A 125 -11.86 -1.74 14.56
N LYS A 126 -11.70 -3.06 14.50
CA LYS A 126 -10.38 -3.71 14.45
C LYS A 126 -9.61 -3.23 13.22
N MET A 127 -10.22 -3.23 12.05
CA MET A 127 -9.59 -2.78 10.81
C MET A 127 -9.19 -1.31 10.84
N LEU A 128 -10.03 -0.44 11.39
CA LEU A 128 -9.70 0.97 11.58
C LEU A 128 -8.57 1.18 12.60
N SER A 129 -8.49 0.34 13.64
CA SER A 129 -7.41 0.41 14.63
C SER A 129 -6.03 0.04 14.05
N LEU A 130 -5.98 -0.64 12.90
CA LEU A 130 -4.73 -0.94 12.18
C LEU A 130 -4.21 0.24 11.35
N GLN A 131 -4.95 1.35 11.29
CA GLN A 131 -4.58 2.53 10.52
C GLN A 131 -4.14 3.64 11.45
N SER A 132 -2.85 3.99 11.40
CA SER A 132 -2.36 5.17 12.11
C SER A 132 -2.93 6.44 11.48
N LYS A 133 -3.33 7.40 12.33
CA LYS A 133 -3.73 8.75 11.92
C LYS A 133 -2.66 9.71 12.41
N THR A 134 -1.83 10.20 11.50
CA THR A 134 -0.69 11.06 11.85
C THR A 134 -0.79 12.39 11.12
N THR A 135 -0.41 13.47 11.79
CA THR A 135 -0.25 14.78 11.17
C THR A 135 1.24 15.14 11.19
N LEU A 136 1.81 15.47 10.03
CA LEU A 136 3.24 15.76 9.86
C LEU A 136 3.47 17.12 9.20
N GLY A 137 4.67 17.68 9.33
CA GLY A 137 5.11 18.80 8.49
C GLY A 137 5.33 18.37 7.03
N ALA A 138 5.63 19.33 6.15
CA ALA A 138 5.65 19.12 4.70
C ALA A 138 6.88 18.38 4.13
N ASP A 139 7.64 17.65 4.95
CA ASP A 139 8.76 16.82 4.46
C ASP A 139 8.24 15.55 3.75
N PHE A 140 8.64 15.41 2.48
CA PHE A 140 8.22 14.30 1.63
C PHE A 140 8.67 12.93 2.17
N GLN A 141 9.88 12.82 2.72
CA GLN A 141 10.39 11.53 3.20
C GLN A 141 9.65 11.09 4.47
N ALA A 142 9.43 12.01 5.41
CA ALA A 142 8.62 11.78 6.61
C ALA A 142 7.18 11.41 6.26
N HIS A 143 6.60 12.04 5.24
CA HIS A 143 5.27 11.70 4.74
C HIS A 143 5.22 10.24 4.24
N VAL A 144 6.14 9.84 3.35
CA VAL A 144 6.21 8.46 2.84
C VAL A 144 6.45 7.47 3.99
N GLN A 145 7.34 7.79 4.92
CA GLN A 145 7.63 6.98 6.10
C GLN A 145 6.37 6.71 6.94
N ALA A 146 5.56 7.74 7.20
CA ALA A 146 4.35 7.59 7.99
C ALA A 146 3.24 6.85 7.25
N LEU A 147 3.13 6.99 5.92
CA LEU A 147 2.18 6.22 5.11
C LEU A 147 2.45 4.70 5.26
N LEU A 148 3.73 4.33 5.31
CA LEU A 148 4.19 2.95 5.33
C LEU A 148 4.52 2.40 6.73
N GLU A 149 4.33 3.19 7.79
CA GLU A 149 4.59 2.75 9.17
C GLU A 149 3.75 1.51 9.51
N ASN A 150 4.39 0.43 9.98
CA ASN A 150 3.75 -0.87 10.25
C ASN A 150 3.02 -1.48 9.02
N LYS A 151 3.48 -1.17 7.81
CA LYS A 151 3.01 -1.78 6.56
C LYS A 151 4.14 -2.57 5.90
N THR A 152 3.79 -3.41 4.93
CA THR A 152 4.77 -4.11 4.10
C THR A 152 5.55 -3.07 3.31
N MET A 153 6.88 -3.12 3.42
CA MET A 153 7.75 -2.21 2.71
C MET A 153 7.70 -2.52 1.20
N PRO A 154 7.19 -1.61 0.35
CA PRO A 154 6.91 -1.93 -1.04
C PRO A 154 8.19 -2.05 -1.87
N HIS A 155 8.14 -2.82 -2.95
CA HIS A 155 9.20 -2.82 -3.95
C HIS A 155 9.21 -1.54 -4.78
N VAL A 156 8.03 -0.99 -5.02
CA VAL A 156 7.81 0.20 -5.85
C VAL A 156 6.89 1.19 -5.16
N ILE A 157 7.26 2.47 -5.21
CA ILE A 157 6.44 3.58 -4.72
C ILE A 157 6.10 4.47 -5.91
N ALA A 158 4.81 4.61 -6.18
CA ALA A 158 4.28 5.56 -7.16
C ALA A 158 3.63 6.74 -6.43
N VAL A 159 4.07 7.94 -6.80
CA VAL A 159 3.48 9.20 -6.33
C VAL A 159 2.74 9.82 -7.51
N ILE A 160 1.45 10.08 -7.33
CA ILE A 160 0.61 10.77 -8.31
C ILE A 160 0.23 12.15 -7.79
N GLU A 161 -0.11 13.04 -8.72
CA GLU A 161 -0.57 14.42 -8.43
C GLU A 161 0.43 15.29 -7.67
N GLY A 162 1.68 14.85 -7.54
CA GLY A 162 2.74 15.56 -6.84
C GLY A 162 3.76 16.15 -7.82
N LYS A 163 4.31 17.30 -7.45
CA LYS A 163 5.56 17.79 -8.06
C LYS A 163 6.72 16.94 -7.54
N GLU A 164 7.73 16.69 -8.36
CA GLU A 164 8.83 15.83 -7.95
C GLU A 164 10.21 16.49 -8.01
N GLU A 165 10.86 16.59 -6.86
CA GLU A 165 12.15 17.28 -6.72
C GLU A 165 13.30 16.37 -6.24
N LYS A 166 13.04 15.17 -5.68
CA LYS A 166 14.10 14.30 -5.12
C LYS A 166 14.41 13.09 -6.03
N PRO A 167 15.69 12.81 -6.36
CA PRO A 167 16.06 11.64 -7.15
C PRO A 167 16.00 10.32 -6.37
N SER A 168 15.94 10.38 -5.05
CA SER A 168 15.98 9.21 -4.15
C SER A 168 15.18 9.43 -2.88
N LEU A 169 14.80 8.34 -2.22
CA LEU A 169 14.15 8.32 -0.91
C LEU A 169 14.86 7.33 0.00
N GLN A 170 14.98 7.68 1.28
CA GLN A 170 15.46 6.78 2.33
C GLN A 170 14.35 6.56 3.35
N LEU A 171 13.95 5.31 3.54
CA LEU A 171 12.97 4.92 4.56
C LEU A 171 13.64 4.05 5.61
N LYS A 172 13.08 4.02 6.82
CA LYS A 172 13.48 3.13 7.89
C LYS A 172 12.40 2.09 8.14
N THR A 173 12.81 0.86 8.39
CA THR A 173 11.90 -0.22 8.79
C THR A 173 12.54 -1.08 9.86
N GLU A 174 11.72 -1.69 10.69
CA GLU A 174 12.18 -2.61 11.73
C GLU A 174 11.95 -4.05 11.29
N VAL A 175 12.97 -4.90 11.45
CA VAL A 175 12.90 -6.35 11.22
C VAL A 175 13.46 -7.03 12.46
N GLY A 176 12.58 -7.57 13.30
CA GLY A 176 12.97 -8.09 14.61
C GLY A 176 13.50 -6.97 15.51
N THR A 177 14.77 -7.04 15.90
CA THR A 177 15.45 -6.01 16.71
C THR A 177 16.32 -5.08 15.87
N GLU A 178 16.36 -5.26 14.55
CA GLU A 178 17.22 -4.48 13.65
C GLU A 178 16.41 -3.39 12.95
N THR A 179 16.97 -2.18 12.87
CA THR A 179 16.48 -1.13 12.01
C THR A 179 17.26 -1.16 10.69
N LEU A 180 16.53 -1.29 9.58
CA LEU A 180 17.11 -1.28 8.24
C LEU A 180 16.81 0.04 7.55
N ASP A 181 17.83 0.60 6.91
CA ASP A 181 17.70 1.71 5.98
C ASP A 181 17.39 1.17 4.58
N VAL A 182 16.21 1.51 4.07
CA VAL A 182 15.70 1.08 2.78
C VAL A 182 15.79 2.24 1.80
N GLN A 183 16.64 2.07 0.79
CA GLN A 183 16.86 3.09 -0.23
C GLN A 183 16.00 2.84 -1.46
N TYR A 184 15.45 3.92 -2.02
CA TYR A 184 14.72 3.93 -3.27
C TYR A 184 15.31 4.93 -4.24
N THR A 185 15.33 4.55 -5.52
CA THR A 185 15.79 5.40 -6.62
C THR A 185 14.62 5.70 -7.56
N ARG A 186 14.46 6.97 -7.92
CA ARG A 186 13.49 7.37 -8.94
C ARG A 186 13.89 6.81 -10.30
N LYS A 187 12.98 6.07 -10.94
CA LYS A 187 13.17 5.46 -12.27
C LYS A 187 12.39 6.13 -13.37
N LEU A 188 11.28 6.79 -13.05
CA LEU A 188 10.46 7.47 -14.03
C LEU A 188 9.80 8.70 -13.43
N TYR A 189 9.74 9.77 -14.23
CA TYR A 189 8.88 10.92 -14.00
C TYR A 189 8.07 11.17 -15.27
N ILE A 190 6.74 11.27 -15.13
CA ILE A 190 5.81 11.62 -16.18
C ILE A 190 5.27 13.01 -15.85
N GLN A 191 5.64 14.01 -16.64
CA GLN A 191 5.11 15.35 -16.51
C GLN A 191 3.64 15.36 -16.94
N GLY A 192 2.77 15.70 -15.99
CA GLY A 192 1.36 15.95 -16.28
C GLY A 192 1.16 17.21 -17.12
N THR A 193 0.12 17.22 -17.95
CA THR A 193 -0.30 18.39 -18.72
C THR A 193 -1.79 18.64 -18.56
N ASN A 194 -2.19 19.89 -18.41
CA ASN A 194 -3.60 20.26 -18.41
C ASN A 194 -4.21 20.23 -19.83
N ALA A 195 -5.51 20.53 -19.95
CA ALA A 195 -6.22 20.54 -21.23
C ALA A 195 -5.67 21.54 -22.27
N LYS A 196 -4.85 22.52 -21.86
CA LYS A 196 -4.17 23.48 -22.75
C LYS A 196 -2.76 23.03 -23.14
N GLY A 197 -2.32 21.85 -22.70
CA GLY A 197 -0.98 21.32 -22.92
C GLY A 197 0.10 21.94 -22.04
N SER A 198 -0.26 22.78 -21.06
CA SER A 198 0.71 23.34 -20.11
C SER A 198 1.00 22.35 -18.99
N SER A 199 2.22 22.41 -18.44
CA SER A 199 2.66 21.63 -17.29
C SER A 199 1.66 21.72 -16.14
N ASP A 200 1.26 20.57 -15.61
CA ASP A 200 0.35 20.45 -14.48
C ASP A 200 0.81 19.36 -13.52
N ASN A 201 1.26 19.78 -12.34
CA ASN A 201 1.74 18.85 -11.30
C ASN A 201 0.63 17.94 -10.80
N LYS A 202 -0.64 18.39 -10.86
CA LYS A 202 -1.79 17.54 -10.49
C LYS A 202 -1.93 16.32 -11.40
N GLN A 203 -1.34 16.33 -12.59
CA GLN A 203 -1.39 15.20 -13.51
C GLN A 203 -0.05 14.47 -13.58
N SER A 204 0.92 14.84 -12.74
CA SER A 204 2.26 14.26 -12.76
C SER A 204 2.32 12.95 -12.00
N MET A 205 3.27 12.10 -12.40
CA MET A 205 3.50 10.79 -11.78
C MET A 205 4.99 10.49 -11.67
N SER A 206 5.34 9.80 -10.61
CA SER A 206 6.70 9.68 -10.11
C SER A 206 6.91 8.28 -9.55
N ILE A 207 7.83 7.50 -10.12
CA ILE A 207 8.02 6.10 -9.76
C ILE A 207 9.40 5.87 -9.17
N TYR A 208 9.42 5.35 -7.95
CA TYR A 208 10.62 4.95 -7.21
C TYR A 208 10.67 3.43 -7.08
N VAL A 209 11.87 2.86 -7.23
CA VAL A 209 12.12 1.42 -7.08
C VAL A 209 13.11 1.21 -5.95
N ARG A 210 12.83 0.25 -5.07
CA ARG A 210 13.71 -0.18 -3.97
C ARG A 210 15.04 -0.64 -4.54
N ASN A 211 16.16 -0.22 -3.96
CA ASN A 211 17.47 -0.35 -4.59
C ASN A 211 17.90 -1.82 -4.83
N ASP A 212 17.54 -2.74 -3.94
CA ASP A 212 17.75 -4.18 -4.10
C ASP A 212 16.89 -4.82 -5.20
N MET A 213 15.85 -4.12 -5.64
CA MET A 213 14.93 -4.56 -6.69
C MET A 213 15.22 -3.92 -8.06
N LEU A 214 16.29 -3.12 -8.18
CA LEU A 214 16.66 -2.48 -9.46
C LEU A 214 17.07 -3.47 -10.55
N GLY A 215 17.55 -4.66 -10.17
CA GLY A 215 17.84 -5.76 -11.10
C GLY A 215 16.60 -6.58 -11.49
N VAL A 216 15.48 -6.39 -10.79
CA VAL A 216 14.20 -7.10 -11.00
C VAL A 216 13.26 -6.29 -11.90
N TYR A 217 13.17 -4.98 -11.64
CA TYR A 217 12.16 -4.14 -12.27
C TYR A 217 12.72 -3.16 -13.28
N THR A 218 12.02 -3.05 -14.41
CA THR A 218 12.16 -1.92 -15.34
C THR A 218 10.88 -1.10 -15.35
N VAL A 219 11.00 0.21 -15.23
CA VAL A 219 9.86 1.14 -15.29
C VAL A 219 9.86 1.86 -16.62
N THR A 220 8.73 1.82 -17.34
CA THR A 220 8.55 2.51 -18.62
C THR A 220 7.32 3.40 -18.60
N GLN A 221 7.29 4.45 -19.41
CA GLN A 221 6.04 5.14 -19.72
C GLN A 221 5.31 4.38 -20.84
N GLU A 222 4.03 4.13 -20.64
CA GLU A 222 3.15 3.43 -21.59
C GLU A 222 1.93 4.28 -21.90
N THR A 223 1.30 4.00 -23.03
CA THR A 223 0.07 4.68 -23.45
C THR A 223 -1.01 3.67 -23.77
N VAL A 224 -2.15 3.80 -23.11
CA VAL A 224 -3.38 3.08 -23.47
C VAL A 224 -4.24 3.98 -24.36
N THR A 225 -4.61 3.48 -25.53
CA THR A 225 -5.50 4.21 -26.45
C THR A 225 -6.95 3.90 -26.08
N HIS A 226 -7.71 4.91 -25.70
CA HIS A 226 -9.12 4.75 -25.38
C HIS A 226 -9.91 4.35 -26.64
N LEU A 227 -10.63 3.24 -26.61
CA LEU A 227 -11.22 2.62 -27.80
C LEU A 227 -12.24 3.53 -28.51
N SER A 228 -13.10 4.23 -27.76
CA SER A 228 -14.14 5.09 -28.35
C SER A 228 -13.63 6.47 -28.78
N THR A 229 -12.85 7.15 -27.93
CA THR A 229 -12.39 8.53 -28.18
C THR A 229 -11.08 8.61 -28.94
N ARG A 230 -10.33 7.49 -29.04
CA ARG A 230 -8.96 7.40 -29.57
C ARG A 230 -7.94 8.29 -28.87
N LYS A 231 -8.32 8.93 -27.76
CA LYS A 231 -7.41 9.69 -26.91
C LYS A 231 -6.48 8.75 -26.13
N LYS A 232 -5.37 9.29 -25.69
CA LYS A 232 -4.28 8.56 -25.04
C LYS A 232 -4.36 8.75 -23.52
N ILE A 233 -4.26 7.65 -22.79
CA ILE A 233 -4.10 7.64 -21.33
C ILE A 233 -2.65 7.28 -21.05
N ASN A 234 -1.90 8.21 -20.46
CA ASN A 234 -0.53 7.95 -20.05
C ASN A 234 -0.51 7.14 -18.75
N THR A 235 0.38 6.16 -18.69
CA THR A 235 0.54 5.28 -17.55
C THR A 235 2.03 5.04 -17.33
N ALA A 236 2.42 4.74 -16.10
CA ALA A 236 3.72 4.11 -15.85
C ALA A 236 3.52 2.59 -15.81
N ALA A 237 4.47 1.84 -16.34
CA ALA A 237 4.43 0.38 -16.34
C ALA A 237 5.62 -0.19 -15.60
N LEU A 238 5.33 -1.08 -14.67
CA LEU A 238 6.32 -1.90 -13.98
C LEU A 238 6.47 -3.23 -14.71
N ASN A 239 7.62 -3.46 -15.32
CA ASN A 239 7.96 -4.67 -16.07
C ASN A 239 8.89 -5.55 -15.25
N TYR A 240 8.64 -6.86 -15.24
CA TYR A 240 9.45 -7.84 -14.52
C TYR A 240 9.27 -9.25 -15.10
N GLU A 241 10.18 -10.15 -14.74
CA GLU A 241 10.20 -11.54 -15.17
C GLU A 241 10.35 -12.44 -13.94
N THR A 242 9.77 -13.65 -13.98
CA THR A 242 9.99 -14.69 -12.97
C THR A 242 11.06 -15.68 -13.44
N THR A 243 11.60 -16.50 -12.53
CA THR A 243 12.70 -17.44 -12.84
C THR A 243 12.30 -18.56 -13.80
N ASP A 244 11.00 -18.76 -14.04
CA ASP A 244 10.48 -19.68 -15.07
C ASP A 244 10.39 -19.03 -16.47
N GLY A 245 10.81 -17.77 -16.60
CA GLY A 245 10.80 -16.99 -17.85
C GLY A 245 9.48 -16.29 -18.15
N SER A 246 8.46 -16.39 -17.30
CA SER A 246 7.19 -15.68 -17.49
C SER A 246 7.38 -14.16 -17.30
N ARG A 247 6.83 -13.36 -18.22
CA ARG A 247 6.99 -11.90 -18.22
C ARG A 247 5.70 -11.22 -17.83
N TYR A 248 5.81 -10.23 -16.95
CA TYR A 248 4.68 -9.54 -16.36
C TYR A 248 4.82 -8.02 -16.50
N LYS A 249 3.66 -7.37 -16.51
CA LYS A 249 3.53 -5.92 -16.51
C LYS A 249 2.40 -5.52 -15.55
N THR A 250 2.62 -4.48 -14.75
CA THR A 250 1.58 -3.82 -13.95
C THR A 250 1.53 -2.34 -14.32
N LEU A 251 0.33 -1.82 -14.59
CA LEU A 251 0.13 -0.43 -14.98
C LEU A 251 -0.21 0.42 -13.75
N MET A 252 0.51 1.52 -13.55
CA MET A 252 0.24 2.53 -12.53
C MET A 252 -0.45 3.72 -13.22
N VAL A 253 -1.61 4.12 -12.70
CA VAL A 253 -2.51 5.05 -13.39
C VAL A 253 -2.87 6.26 -12.53
N HIS A 254 -3.07 7.38 -13.21
CA HIS A 254 -3.92 8.48 -12.77
C HIS A 254 -4.81 8.80 -13.97
N ILE A 255 -6.05 8.31 -13.96
CA ILE A 255 -6.96 8.37 -15.11
C ILE A 255 -7.68 9.72 -15.09
N PRO A 256 -7.54 10.55 -16.14
CA PRO A 256 -8.23 11.83 -16.18
C PRO A 256 -9.76 11.69 -16.19
N ASN A 257 -10.44 12.61 -15.50
CA ASN A 257 -11.90 12.65 -15.38
C ASN A 257 -12.67 12.63 -16.73
N GLU A 258 -12.04 13.08 -17.83
CA GLU A 258 -12.67 13.03 -19.16
C GLU A 258 -13.01 11.61 -19.63
N PHE A 259 -12.33 10.60 -19.10
CA PHE A 259 -12.44 9.18 -19.48
C PHE A 259 -13.45 8.37 -18.65
N ILE A 260 -14.07 8.95 -17.62
CA ILE A 260 -14.72 8.19 -16.52
C ILE A 260 -15.91 8.90 -15.87
N GLY A 261 -16.24 10.13 -16.29
CA GLY A 261 -17.37 10.88 -15.71
C GLY A 261 -18.78 10.28 -15.88
N THR A 262 -18.92 9.12 -16.53
CA THR A 262 -20.17 8.34 -16.65
C THR A 262 -19.86 6.85 -16.68
N LYS A 263 -20.82 5.99 -16.29
CA LYS A 263 -20.67 4.52 -16.36
C LYS A 263 -20.22 4.01 -17.74
N THR A 264 -20.78 4.56 -18.82
CA THR A 264 -20.39 4.21 -20.19
C THR A 264 -18.93 4.53 -20.47
N LYS A 265 -18.43 5.66 -19.95
CA LYS A 265 -17.04 6.05 -20.09
C LYS A 265 -16.12 5.16 -19.25
N GLU A 266 -16.52 4.84 -18.01
CA GLU A 266 -15.80 3.88 -17.15
C GLU A 266 -15.64 2.51 -17.84
N SER A 267 -16.73 1.91 -18.33
CA SER A 267 -16.67 0.63 -19.06
C SER A 267 -15.83 0.72 -20.34
N GLY A 268 -15.93 1.83 -21.09
CA GLY A 268 -15.10 2.07 -22.26
C GLY A 268 -13.60 2.18 -21.94
N THR A 269 -13.27 2.81 -20.81
CA THR A 269 -11.90 2.89 -20.29
C THR A 269 -11.39 1.51 -19.90
N HIS A 270 -12.15 0.76 -19.10
CA HIS A 270 -11.78 -0.60 -18.71
C HIS A 270 -11.55 -1.51 -19.93
N ALA A 271 -12.46 -1.49 -20.90
CA ALA A 271 -12.31 -2.23 -22.16
C ALA A 271 -11.04 -1.84 -22.95
N SER A 272 -10.61 -0.59 -22.85
CA SER A 272 -9.37 -0.12 -23.48
C SER A 272 -8.13 -0.71 -22.80
N PHE A 273 -8.13 -0.80 -21.47
CA PHE A 273 -7.08 -1.47 -20.71
C PHE A 273 -7.06 -2.99 -20.97
N GLN A 274 -8.24 -3.61 -21.07
CA GLN A 274 -8.35 -5.04 -21.43
C GLN A 274 -7.80 -5.30 -22.83
N SER A 275 -8.18 -4.48 -23.81
CA SER A 275 -7.67 -4.58 -25.18
C SER A 275 -6.16 -4.37 -25.25
N TYR A 276 -5.59 -3.46 -24.45
CA TYR A 276 -4.14 -3.30 -24.34
C TYR A 276 -3.49 -4.57 -23.78
N ALA A 277 -4.03 -5.13 -22.69
CA ALA A 277 -3.52 -6.37 -22.09
C ALA A 277 -3.56 -7.55 -23.07
N ASP A 278 -4.66 -7.71 -23.81
CA ASP A 278 -4.82 -8.78 -24.79
C ASP A 278 -3.82 -8.64 -25.95
N GLU A 279 -3.50 -7.41 -26.35
CA GLU A 279 -2.48 -7.17 -27.37
C GLU A 279 -1.07 -7.50 -26.87
N GLN A 280 -0.73 -7.14 -25.63
CA GLN A 280 0.58 -7.46 -25.03
C GLN A 280 0.82 -8.98 -24.87
N ARG A 281 -0.25 -9.78 -24.81
CA ARG A 281 -0.16 -11.25 -24.77
C ARG A 281 0.08 -11.89 -26.14
N LYS A 282 -0.02 -11.13 -27.23
CA LYS A 282 0.23 -11.64 -28.59
C LYS A 282 1.72 -11.53 -28.93
N GLY A 283 2.14 -12.32 -29.93
CA GLY A 283 3.49 -12.27 -30.48
C GLY A 283 4.44 -13.33 -29.92
N THR A 284 5.72 -13.20 -30.26
CA THR A 284 6.77 -14.19 -29.94
C THR A 284 7.32 -14.06 -28.52
N THR A 285 7.11 -12.92 -27.88
CA THR A 285 7.49 -12.64 -26.49
C THR A 285 6.29 -12.08 -25.73
N PRO A 286 5.32 -12.94 -25.37
CA PRO A 286 4.08 -12.51 -24.72
C PRO A 286 4.36 -11.94 -23.33
N VAL A 287 3.63 -10.88 -22.98
CA VAL A 287 3.68 -10.24 -21.66
C VAL A 287 2.30 -10.30 -21.01
N ILE A 288 2.26 -10.76 -19.76
CA ILE A 288 1.05 -10.82 -18.96
C ILE A 288 0.86 -9.48 -18.25
N VAL A 289 -0.06 -8.66 -18.75
CA VAL A 289 -0.49 -7.47 -18.00
C VAL A 289 -1.41 -7.92 -16.87
N THR A 290 -0.95 -7.76 -15.63
CA THR A 290 -1.61 -8.30 -14.44
C THR A 290 -2.81 -7.45 -14.01
N SER A 291 -2.64 -6.14 -14.01
CA SER A 291 -3.61 -5.17 -13.51
C SER A 291 -3.25 -3.73 -13.90
N TYR A 292 -4.20 -2.82 -13.71
CA TYR A 292 -3.91 -1.41 -13.47
C TYR A 292 -4.27 -1.00 -12.05
N VAL A 293 -3.47 -0.12 -11.44
CA VAL A 293 -3.64 0.33 -10.06
C VAL A 293 -3.30 1.82 -9.93
N GLY A 294 -4.04 2.53 -9.08
CA GLY A 294 -3.83 3.95 -8.81
C GLY A 294 -5.14 4.71 -8.78
N ASP A 295 -5.09 6.01 -9.08
CA ASP A 295 -6.30 6.83 -9.13
C ASP A 295 -7.02 6.55 -10.45
N THR A 296 -8.08 5.75 -10.37
CA THR A 296 -8.96 5.44 -11.50
C THR A 296 -10.01 6.52 -11.73
N ASN A 297 -10.20 7.40 -10.74
CA ASN A 297 -11.26 8.39 -10.63
C ASN A 297 -12.69 7.80 -10.84
N TYR A 298 -12.86 6.48 -10.62
CA TYR A 298 -14.16 5.82 -10.79
C TYR A 298 -15.18 6.31 -9.75
N SER A 299 -16.43 6.36 -10.17
CA SER A 299 -17.54 6.86 -9.35
C SER A 299 -18.01 5.88 -8.28
N SER A 300 -17.63 4.60 -8.37
CA SER A 300 -18.01 3.54 -7.44
C SER A 300 -16.80 2.90 -6.77
N ALA A 301 -16.85 2.74 -5.43
CA ALA A 301 -15.89 1.94 -4.63
C ALA A 301 -15.77 0.51 -5.12
N MET A 302 -16.92 -0.03 -5.52
CA MET A 302 -17.11 -1.38 -6.00
C MET A 302 -17.43 -1.27 -7.48
N SER A 303 -16.59 -0.59 -8.25
CA SER A 303 -16.61 -0.80 -9.69
C SER A 303 -16.56 -2.31 -9.91
N GLU A 304 -17.39 -2.85 -10.80
CA GLU A 304 -17.46 -4.30 -11.03
C GLU A 304 -16.12 -4.89 -11.47
N TYR A 305 -15.20 -4.03 -11.92
CA TYR A 305 -13.84 -4.37 -12.32
C TYR A 305 -12.82 -4.27 -11.18
N SER A 306 -13.13 -3.59 -10.07
CA SER A 306 -12.17 -3.26 -9.02
C SER A 306 -12.18 -4.25 -7.86
N LEU A 307 -11.01 -4.39 -7.24
CA LEU A 307 -10.90 -5.03 -5.95
C LEU A 307 -11.28 -4.04 -4.84
N PRO A 308 -12.17 -4.42 -3.90
CA PRO A 308 -12.53 -3.54 -2.78
C PRO A 308 -11.31 -3.26 -1.91
N SER A 309 -11.22 -2.04 -1.38
CA SER A 309 -10.09 -1.58 -0.57
C SER A 309 -10.54 -1.09 0.81
N MET A 310 -10.31 -1.93 1.83
CA MET A 310 -9.63 -1.59 3.08
C MET A 310 -9.21 -2.87 3.78
N GLY A 311 -7.90 -3.04 3.85
CA GLY A 311 -7.22 -3.89 4.83
C GLY A 311 -7.57 -5.38 4.80
N GLY A 312 -7.88 -5.92 3.63
CA GLY A 312 -8.13 -7.35 3.46
C GLY A 312 -9.57 -7.75 3.79
N HIS A 313 -9.89 -9.01 3.53
CA HIS A 313 -11.15 -9.58 4.00
C HIS A 313 -11.05 -9.85 5.50
N LEU A 314 -12.15 -9.58 6.18
CA LEU A 314 -12.41 -10.24 7.44
C LEU A 314 -12.53 -11.75 7.22
N PRO A 315 -12.37 -12.58 8.27
CA PRO A 315 -12.66 -14.01 8.16
C PRO A 315 -14.05 -14.31 7.57
N SER A 316 -14.99 -13.36 7.65
CA SER A 316 -16.33 -13.43 7.06
C SER A 316 -16.40 -13.11 5.56
N GLY A 317 -15.30 -12.75 4.90
CA GLY A 317 -15.26 -12.49 3.46
C GLY A 317 -15.73 -11.10 3.04
N GLU A 318 -15.92 -10.15 3.96
CA GLU A 318 -16.36 -8.79 3.61
C GLU A 318 -15.25 -7.75 3.64
N THR A 319 -15.50 -6.61 2.97
CA THR A 319 -14.53 -5.55 2.71
C THR A 319 -15.06 -4.21 3.20
N LEU A 320 -14.19 -3.41 3.81
CA LEU A 320 -14.52 -2.05 4.18
C LEU A 320 -14.00 -1.11 3.09
N ASN A 321 -14.69 -0.03 2.76
CA ASN A 321 -14.16 1.01 1.89
C ASN A 321 -14.30 2.33 2.64
N PRO A 322 -13.26 3.18 2.76
CA PRO A 322 -13.44 4.48 3.35
C PRO A 322 -14.07 5.39 2.29
N GLN A 323 -14.99 6.28 2.69
CA GLN A 323 -15.40 7.39 1.83
C GLN A 323 -14.15 8.15 1.37
N SER A 324 -14.02 8.39 0.06
CA SER A 324 -12.97 9.28 -0.45
C SER A 324 -13.54 10.68 -0.75
N SER A 325 -12.69 11.67 -0.47
CA SER A 325 -12.76 13.10 -0.80
C SER A 325 -13.96 13.92 -0.31
N GLY A 326 -13.75 15.24 -0.33
CA GLY A 326 -14.78 16.27 -0.17
C GLY A 326 -15.66 16.44 -1.41
N ALA A 327 -15.56 15.57 -2.42
CA ALA A 327 -16.48 15.56 -3.55
C ALA A 327 -17.92 15.33 -3.05
N LYS A 328 -18.90 16.02 -3.68
CA LYS A 328 -20.33 15.89 -3.34
C LYS A 328 -20.87 14.46 -3.45
N LYS A 329 -20.12 13.52 -4.03
CA LYS A 329 -20.54 12.17 -4.39
C LYS A 329 -19.74 11.04 -3.74
N GLU A 330 -18.85 11.31 -2.79
CA GLU A 330 -18.10 10.25 -2.07
C GLU A 330 -17.48 9.22 -3.03
N THR A 331 -16.68 9.71 -3.96
CA THR A 331 -16.05 8.85 -4.98
C THR A 331 -14.97 7.98 -4.33
N HIS A 332 -14.55 6.90 -4.96
CA HIS A 332 -13.51 6.01 -4.44
C HIS A 332 -12.49 5.77 -5.54
N PHE A 333 -11.42 6.55 -5.47
CA PHE A 333 -10.54 6.80 -6.59
C PHE A 333 -9.37 5.82 -6.68
N MET A 334 -8.80 5.43 -5.54
CA MET A 334 -7.66 4.52 -5.53
C MET A 334 -8.10 3.07 -5.59
N GLN A 335 -7.79 2.42 -6.69
CA GLN A 335 -8.28 1.08 -7.01
C GLN A 335 -7.21 0.22 -7.66
N SER A 336 -7.37 -1.09 -7.53
CA SER A 336 -6.61 -2.11 -8.25
C SER A 336 -7.60 -2.92 -9.07
N VAL A 337 -7.40 -2.98 -10.38
CA VAL A 337 -8.26 -3.68 -11.34
C VAL A 337 -7.45 -4.76 -12.05
N PRO A 338 -7.72 -6.05 -11.80
CA PRO A 338 -7.09 -7.15 -12.53
C PRO A 338 -7.43 -7.09 -14.03
N LEU A 339 -6.49 -7.48 -14.88
CA LEU A 339 -6.67 -7.59 -16.33
C LEU A 339 -6.45 -9.01 -16.87
N SER A 340 -6.02 -9.92 -15.99
CA SER A 340 -5.56 -11.27 -16.32
C SER A 340 -6.26 -12.34 -15.47
N ASP A 341 -7.58 -12.41 -15.57
CA ASP A 341 -8.35 -13.39 -14.83
C ASP A 341 -8.07 -14.82 -15.31
N GLY A 342 -8.10 -15.78 -14.37
CA GLY A 342 -7.97 -17.21 -14.65
C GLY A 342 -6.55 -17.72 -14.96
N HIS A 343 -5.50 -16.91 -14.75
CA HIS A 343 -4.13 -17.36 -14.96
C HIS A 343 -3.63 -18.20 -13.76
N SER A 344 -3.07 -19.38 -14.03
CA SER A 344 -2.67 -20.32 -12.97
C SER A 344 -1.37 -19.95 -12.26
N LYS A 345 -0.53 -19.11 -12.88
CA LYS A 345 0.83 -18.79 -12.39
C LYS A 345 0.93 -17.52 -11.54
N HIS A 346 -0.13 -16.71 -11.49
CA HIS A 346 -0.14 -15.50 -10.69
C HIS A 346 -1.54 -15.17 -10.18
N SER A 347 -1.62 -14.31 -9.18
CA SER A 347 -2.88 -13.77 -8.67
C SER A 347 -2.69 -12.32 -8.26
N VAL A 348 -3.61 -11.46 -8.66
CA VAL A 348 -3.71 -10.10 -8.10
C VAL A 348 -4.47 -10.25 -6.80
N LEU A 349 -3.82 -9.94 -5.69
CA LEU A 349 -4.44 -10.03 -4.37
C LEU A 349 -5.16 -8.72 -4.07
N GLN A 350 -6.09 -8.79 -3.14
CA GLN A 350 -6.77 -7.60 -2.65
C GLN A 350 -5.75 -6.56 -2.11
N PRO A 351 -5.86 -5.29 -2.54
CA PRO A 351 -4.98 -4.23 -2.05
C PRO A 351 -5.23 -3.94 -0.56
N SER A 352 -4.19 -3.44 0.11
CA SER A 352 -4.25 -2.83 1.44
C SER A 352 -4.38 -1.32 1.31
N THR A 353 -4.95 -0.65 2.31
CA THR A 353 -4.72 0.78 2.50
C THR A 353 -3.42 1.03 3.26
N THR A 354 -2.78 2.17 3.00
CA THR A 354 -1.71 2.72 3.84
C THR A 354 -2.31 3.42 5.07
N ASN A 355 -1.45 3.89 5.97
CA ASN A 355 -1.88 4.78 7.04
C ASN A 355 -2.45 6.09 6.50
N TYR A 356 -3.14 6.80 7.38
CA TYR A 356 -3.71 8.10 7.13
C TYR A 356 -2.75 9.19 7.59
N VAL A 357 -2.08 9.81 6.63
CA VAL A 357 -1.14 10.89 6.91
C VAL A 357 -1.70 12.19 6.38
N PHE A 358 -1.81 13.16 7.28
CA PHE A 358 -2.22 14.52 6.96
C PHE A 358 -0.97 15.39 7.00
N VAL A 359 -0.60 15.96 5.86
CA VAL A 359 0.46 16.96 5.83
C VAL A 359 -0.16 18.27 6.31
N ASN A 360 0.40 18.85 7.37
CA ASN A 360 0.12 20.23 7.76
C ASN A 360 0.75 21.12 6.70
N PRO A 361 -0.06 21.84 5.92
CA PRO A 361 0.49 22.81 5.03
C PRO A 361 1.01 23.97 5.87
N ASP A 362 2.29 24.26 5.75
CA ASP A 362 2.76 25.60 6.09
C ASP A 362 2.34 26.57 4.97
N ASP A 363 2.50 27.88 5.17
CA ASP A 363 2.11 28.90 4.19
C ASP A 363 2.77 28.71 2.80
N THR A 364 3.82 27.88 2.71
CA THR A 364 4.59 27.61 1.50
C THR A 364 4.27 26.29 0.81
N ASN A 365 3.73 25.29 1.53
CA ASN A 365 3.57 23.93 0.99
C ASN A 365 2.16 23.40 1.24
N ARG A 366 1.27 23.53 0.24
CA ARG A 366 -0.16 23.20 0.34
C ARG A 366 -0.51 21.75 -0.04
N GLU A 367 0.48 20.87 -0.15
CA GLU A 367 0.30 19.48 -0.59
C GLU A 367 -0.23 18.60 0.56
N ALA A 368 -1.31 17.87 0.30
CA ALA A 368 -1.96 16.93 1.22
C ALA A 368 -2.32 15.63 0.49
N THR A 369 -2.61 14.57 1.24
CA THR A 369 -3.20 13.35 0.67
C THR A 369 -4.71 13.54 0.54
N ASP A 370 -5.24 13.59 -0.69
CA ASP A 370 -6.68 13.79 -0.96
C ASP A 370 -7.49 12.48 -0.85
N HIS A 371 -6.88 11.34 -1.14
CA HIS A 371 -7.56 10.05 -1.15
C HIS A 371 -6.73 8.93 -0.49
N PRO A 372 -7.38 7.86 0.04
CA PRO A 372 -6.69 6.75 0.70
C PRO A 372 -5.68 6.11 -0.24
N SER A 373 -4.44 5.99 0.21
CA SER A 373 -3.39 5.38 -0.60
C SER A 373 -3.42 3.87 -0.46
N VAL A 374 -2.92 3.15 -1.48
CA VAL A 374 -3.08 1.70 -1.59
C VAL A 374 -1.75 0.99 -1.76
N ILE A 375 -1.67 -0.23 -1.24
CA ILE A 375 -0.58 -1.19 -1.46
C ILE A 375 -1.18 -2.39 -2.19
N GLN A 376 -0.77 -2.61 -3.44
CA GLN A 376 -1.13 -3.76 -4.25
C GLN A 376 -0.10 -4.87 -4.09
N TYR A 377 -0.61 -6.11 -4.18
CA TYR A 377 0.19 -7.33 -4.19
C TYR A 377 -0.15 -8.15 -5.42
N VAL A 378 0.86 -8.59 -6.15
CA VAL A 378 0.73 -9.61 -7.19
C VAL A 378 1.55 -10.81 -6.75
N ALA A 379 0.88 -11.94 -6.52
CA ALA A 379 1.51 -13.20 -6.13
C ALA A 379 1.93 -14.00 -7.37
N HIS A 380 3.05 -14.70 -7.29
CA HIS A 380 3.63 -15.52 -8.36
C HIS A 380 3.95 -16.94 -7.88
N ASP A 381 3.83 -17.93 -8.77
CA ASP A 381 4.18 -19.33 -8.50
C ASP A 381 5.67 -19.65 -8.69
N SER A 382 6.43 -18.61 -8.99
CA SER A 382 7.85 -18.61 -9.28
C SER A 382 8.47 -17.33 -8.72
N GLU A 383 9.76 -17.40 -8.39
CA GLU A 383 10.49 -16.27 -7.80
C GLU A 383 10.69 -15.16 -8.83
N LEU A 384 10.73 -13.90 -8.38
CA LEU A 384 11.09 -12.79 -9.24
C LEU A 384 12.57 -12.89 -9.63
N LYS A 385 12.84 -12.81 -10.93
CA LYS A 385 14.19 -12.90 -11.49
C LYS A 385 14.97 -11.63 -11.19
N GLY A 386 16.23 -11.79 -10.79
CA GLY A 386 17.16 -10.67 -10.55
C GLY A 386 17.20 -10.15 -9.11
N LYS A 387 16.52 -10.83 -8.17
CA LYS A 387 16.65 -10.53 -6.73
C LYS A 387 18.09 -10.78 -6.26
N VAL A 388 18.61 -9.87 -5.44
CA VAL A 388 19.94 -10.00 -4.85
C VAL A 388 19.88 -10.99 -3.69
N GLU A 389 20.43 -12.20 -3.89
CA GLU A 389 20.53 -13.21 -2.83
C GLU A 389 21.34 -12.67 -1.64
N GLY A 390 20.90 -12.99 -0.42
CA GLY A 390 21.60 -12.61 0.81
C GLY A 390 21.48 -11.13 1.20
N SER A 391 20.69 -10.33 0.47
CA SER A 391 20.31 -8.98 0.91
C SER A 391 19.61 -9.06 2.27
N PRO A 392 20.00 -8.24 3.27
CA PRO A 392 19.24 -8.10 4.52
C PRO A 392 17.77 -7.73 4.28
N LEU A 393 17.48 -7.07 3.14
CA LEU A 393 16.14 -6.70 2.71
C LEU A 393 15.31 -7.88 2.20
N ALA A 394 15.92 -9.04 1.91
CA ALA A 394 15.17 -10.26 1.58
C ALA A 394 14.27 -10.72 2.74
N LEU A 395 14.59 -10.30 3.98
CA LEU A 395 13.75 -10.53 5.16
C LEU A 395 12.42 -9.76 5.09
N LEU A 396 12.35 -8.67 4.31
CA LEU A 396 11.13 -7.88 4.14
C LEU A 396 10.08 -8.56 3.26
N ASP A 397 10.51 -9.46 2.38
CA ASP A 397 9.63 -10.12 1.40
C ASP A 397 8.94 -11.37 1.97
N GLY A 398 9.35 -11.83 3.16
CA GLY A 398 8.85 -13.06 3.80
C GLY A 398 7.79 -12.86 4.90
N VAL A 399 7.15 -11.69 4.96
CA VAL A 399 6.21 -11.27 6.02
C VAL A 399 4.76 -11.22 5.55
#